data_AF-A0A6N9P0F6-F1
#
_entry.id   AF-A0A6N9P0F6-F1
#
_cell.length_a   1.000
_cell.length_b   1.000
_cell.length_c   1.000
_cell.angle_alpha   90.00
_cell.angle_beta   90.00
_cell.angle_gamma   90.00
#
_symmetry.space_group_name_H-M   'P 1'
#
loop_
_entity.id
_entity.type
_entity.pdbx_description
1 polymer ?
#
loop_
_entity_poly.entity_id
_entity_poly.type
_entity_poly.pdbx_seq_one_letter_code
_entity_poly.pdbx_strand_id
1 'polypeptide(L)' 'MKSFTPTEVAWIVKLLDDEAKRLEITMTAGEATSMEQAIAAHMLENYQSIKGRLTEVVERKDKRMAIKY' A
#
# COMPACT_ATOMS: atom_id res chain seq x y z
N MET A 1 -21.17 3.35 -5.51
CA MET A 1 -19.85 2.96 -4.96
C MET A 1 -19.54 1.56 -5.45
N LYS A 2 -18.40 1.34 -6.11
CA LYS A 2 -17.92 -0.03 -6.38
C LYS A 2 -17.38 -0.61 -5.08
N SER A 3 -17.80 -1.82 -4.73
CA SER A 3 -17.25 -2.60 -3.62
C SER A 3 -16.31 -3.65 -4.18
N PHE A 4 -15.16 -3.85 -3.54
CA PHE A 4 -14.22 -4.93 -3.89
C PHE A 4 -14.58 -6.20 -3.13
N THR A 5 -14.47 -7.33 -3.80
CA THR A 5 -14.55 -8.65 -3.20
C THR A 5 -13.33 -8.93 -2.32
N PRO A 6 -13.41 -9.85 -1.35
CA PRO A 6 -12.25 -10.24 -0.54
C PRO A 6 -11.06 -10.71 -1.39
N THR A 7 -11.32 -11.39 -2.50
CA THR A 7 -10.28 -11.79 -3.46
C THR A 7 -9.62 -10.57 -4.09
N GLU A 8 -10.39 -9.62 -4.61
CA GLU A 8 -9.81 -8.38 -5.18
C GLU A 8 -8.99 -7.61 -4.15
N VAL A 9 -9.45 -7.53 -2.90
CA VAL A 9 -8.67 -6.89 -1.82
C VAL A 9 -7.36 -7.64 -1.55
N ALA A 10 -7.38 -8.97 -1.52
CA ALA A 10 -6.16 -9.77 -1.35
C ALA A 10 -5.15 -9.55 -2.49
N TRP A 11 -5.63 -9.40 -3.73
CA TRP A 11 -4.77 -9.06 -4.87
C TRP A 11 -4.16 -7.66 -4.75
N ILE A 12 -4.93 -6.68 -4.29
CA ILE A 12 -4.44 -5.31 -4.06
C ILE A 12 -3.39 -5.31 -2.94
N VAL A 13 -3.62 -6.03 -1.84
CA VAL A 13 -2.65 -6.17 -0.74
C VAL A 13 -1.34 -6.79 -1.24
N LYS A 14 -1.42 -7.85 -2.05
CA LYS A 14 -0.24 -8.47 -2.65
C LYS A 14 0.52 -7.49 -3.55
N LEU A 15 -0.18 -6.71 -4.37
CA LEU A 15 0.43 -5.70 -5.22
C LEU A 15 1.18 -4.63 -4.40
N LEU A 16 0.58 -4.17 -3.29
CA LEU A 16 1.20 -3.21 -2.38
C LEU A 16 2.45 -3.79 -1.72
N ASP A 17 2.46 -5.09 -1.39
CA ASP A 17 3.63 -5.77 -0.82
C ASP A 17 4.78 -5.92 -1.83
N ASP A 18 4.45 -6.26 -3.08
CA ASP A 18 5.45 -6.37 -4.14
C ASP A 18 6.05 -4.99 -4.47
N GLU A 19 5.25 -3.93 -4.43
CA GLU A 19 5.73 -2.57 -4.63
C GLU A 19 6.52 -2.02 -3.43
N ALA A 20 6.11 -2.33 -2.20
CA ALA A 20 6.86 -1.97 -1.00
C ALA A 20 8.29 -2.50 -1.05
N LYS A 21 8.48 -3.76 -1.46
CA LYS A 21 9.82 -4.35 -1.65
C LYS A 21 10.64 -3.61 -2.71
N ARG A 22 10.01 -3.17 -3.81
CA ARG A 22 10.69 -2.38 -4.84
C ARG A 22 11.14 -1.03 -4.29
N LEU A 23 10.30 -0.36 -3.50
CA LEU A 23 10.65 0.91 -2.86
C LEU A 23 11.78 0.76 -1.85
N GLU A 24 11.79 -0.30 -1.05
CA GLU A 24 12.89 -0.62 -0.12
C GLU A 24 14.23 -0.80 -0.85
N ILE A 25 14.21 -1.43 -2.03
CA ILE A 25 15.40 -1.55 -2.89
C ILE A 25 15.84 -0.17 -3.38
N THR A 26 14.92 0.67 -3.85
CA THR A 26 15.24 2.04 -4.30
C THR A 26 15.81 2.90 -3.17
N MET A 27 15.32 2.75 -1.93
CA MET A 27 15.84 3.47 -0.77
C MET A 27 17.28 3.07 -0.41
N THR A 28 17.65 1.81 -0.67
CA THR A 28 18.96 1.24 -0.33
C THR A 28 19.93 1.19 -1.52
N ALA A 29 19.45 1.51 -2.72
CA ALA A 29 20.27 1.60 -3.92
C ALA A 29 21.28 2.75 -3.79
N GLY A 30 22.56 2.43 -3.89
CA GLY A 30 23.65 3.41 -3.78
C GLY A 30 23.70 4.43 -4.92
N GLU A 31 22.95 4.21 -6.00
CA GLU A 31 22.84 5.11 -7.15
C GLU A 31 21.62 6.06 -7.07
N ALA A 32 20.69 5.80 -6.15
CA ALA A 32 19.52 6.66 -5.96
C ALA A 32 19.92 7.97 -5.27
N THR A 33 19.41 9.09 -5.79
CA THR A 33 19.57 10.40 -5.16
C THR A 33 18.80 10.47 -3.84
N SER A 34 19.19 11.37 -2.94
CA SER A 34 18.48 11.57 -1.67
C SER A 34 17.01 11.95 -1.85
N MET A 35 16.67 12.60 -2.97
CA MET A 35 15.28 12.93 -3.31
C MET A 35 14.49 11.68 -3.71
N GLU A 36 15.06 10.80 -4.51
CA GLU A 36 14.42 9.53 -4.90
C GLU A 36 14.22 8.62 -3.69
N GLN A 37 15.21 8.57 -2.78
CA GLN A 37 15.09 7.84 -1.51
C GLN A 37 13.98 8.42 -0.62
N ALA A 38 13.85 9.76 -0.55
CA ALA A 38 12.79 10.41 0.22
C ALA A 38 11.39 10.17 -0.38
N ILE A 39 11.26 10.22 -1.71
CA ILE A 39 10.01 9.88 -2.41
C ILE A 39 9.65 8.42 -2.15
N ALA A 40 10.62 7.50 -2.25
CA ALA A 40 10.40 6.09 -2.02
C ALA A 40 9.94 5.81 -0.57
N ALA A 41 10.54 6.47 0.41
CA ALA A 41 10.12 6.37 1.82
C ALA A 41 8.68 6.86 2.02
N HIS A 42 8.33 8.02 1.46
CA HIS A 42 6.97 8.56 1.56
C HIS A 42 5.93 7.68 0.84
N MET A 43 6.28 7.07 -0.29
CA MET A 43 5.41 6.12 -0.98
C MET A 43 5.21 4.84 -0.16
N LEU A 44 6.27 4.34 0.48
CA LEU A 44 6.22 3.15 1.32
C LEU A 44 5.27 3.34 2.52
N GLU A 45 5.35 4.47 3.21
CA GLU A 45 4.44 4.81 4.32
C GLU A 45 2.98 4.83 3.87
N ASN A 46 2.70 5.43 2.70
CA ASN A 46 1.36 5.45 2.14
C ASN A 46 0.83 4.05 1.81
N TYR A 47 1.67 3.19 1.24
CA TYR A 47 1.29 1.81 0.91
C TYR A 47 1.02 0.97 2.15
N GLN A 48 1.84 1.12 3.20
CA GLN A 48 1.61 0.45 4.48
C GLN A 48 0.29 0.91 5.13
N SER A 49 0.00 2.22 5.08
CA SER A 49 -1.28 2.78 5.57
C SER A 49 -2.49 2.23 4.81
N ILE A 50 -2.44 2.20 3.48
CA ILE A 50 -3.52 1.65 2.64
C ILE A 50 -3.67 0.14 2.89
N LYS A 51 -2.57 -0.61 2.97
CA LYS A 51 -2.58 -2.05 3.26
C LYS A 51 -3.25 -2.34 4.60
N GLY A 52 -2.93 -1.58 5.66
CA GLY A 52 -3.56 -1.72 6.97
C GLY A 52 -5.07 -1.56 6.89
N ARG A 53 -5.52 -0.48 6.25
CA ARG A 53 -6.96 -0.19 6.05
C ARG A 53 -7.67 -1.29 5.23
N LEU A 54 -7.03 -1.80 4.18
CA LEU A 54 -7.58 -2.88 3.36
C LEU A 54 -7.67 -4.20 4.12
N THR A 55 -6.65 -4.52 4.92
CA THR A 55 -6.62 -5.73 5.75
C THR A 55 -7.70 -5.68 6.81
N GLU A 56 -7.88 -4.54 7.48
CA GLU A 56 -8.97 -4.32 8.44
C GLU A 56 -10.37 -4.52 7.82
N VAL A 57 -10.57 -4.13 6.56
CA VAL A 57 -11.85 -4.35 5.84
C VAL A 57 -12.11 -5.83 5.60
N VAL A 58 -11.09 -6.61 5.29
CA VAL A 58 -11.21 -8.06 5.08
C VAL A 58 -11.47 -8.79 6.39
N GLU A 59 -10.73 -8.47 7.45
CA GLU A 59 -10.86 -9.10 8.76
C GLU A 59 -12.19 -8.77 9.44
N ARG A 60 -12.68 -7.53 9.30
CA ARG A 60 -13.92 -7.10 9.96
C ARG A 60 -15.19 -7.52 9.22
N LYS A 61 -15.11 -8.04 7.99
CA LYS A 61 -16.23 -8.44 7.10
C LYS A 61 -17.38 -7.44 6.96
N ASP A 62 -17.29 -6.23 7.51
CA ASP A 62 -18.42 -5.35 7.65
C ASP A 62 -18.02 -3.89 7.87
N LYS A 63 -18.85 -2.99 7.34
CA LYS A 63 -18.84 -1.52 7.43
C LYS A 63 -17.92 -0.78 6.45
N ARG A 64 -18.43 -0.65 5.22
CA ARG A 64 -18.26 0.46 4.26
C ARG A 64 -17.27 1.54 4.72
N MET A 65 -16.03 1.47 4.26
CA MET A 65 -15.10 2.59 4.39
C MET A 65 -15.51 3.71 3.44
N ALA A 66 -16.02 4.82 3.98
CA ALA A 66 -16.09 6.07 3.25
C ALA A 66 -14.66 6.59 3.08
N ILE A 67 -14.12 6.50 1.86
CA ILE A 67 -12.92 7.23 1.48
C ILE A 67 -13.38 8.69 1.30
N LYS A 68 -13.09 9.57 2.26
CA LYS A 68 -13.25 11.01 2.08
C LYS A 68 -12.07 11.52 1.26
N TYR A 69 -12.38 12.22 0.17
CA TYR A 69 -11.45 12.99 -0.65
C TYR A 69 -10.91 14.18 0.13
#